data_AF-A0A820ZLC7-F1
#
_entry.id   AF-A0A820ZLC7-F1
#
_cell.length_a   1.000
_cell.length_b   1.000
_cell.length_c   1.000
_cell.angle_alpha   90.00
_cell.angle_beta   90.00
_cell.angle_gamma   90.00
#
_symmetry.space_group_name_H-M   'P 1'
#
loop_
_entity.id
_entity.type
_entity.pdbx_description
1 polymer ?
#
loop_
_entity_poly.entity_id
_entity_poly.type
_entity_poly.pdbx_seq_one_letter_code
_entity_poly.pdbx_strand_id
1 'polypeptide(L)'
;MAKATRRRFSFVDLAHPQVWHKLVEYTEVTIAFAKLITDFNNQWAKICLVASSQLHQLVIDFRRKTESEIRVKCHLGGMMYDLWESLLLESEIESQSLKKVASVMEKEICGQLTNCITNQTLQLKLNKEHRRDLDEILEKSHEYVQE
;
A
#
# COMPACT_ATOMS: atom_id res chain seq x y z
N MET A 1 38.04 10.40 10.40
CA MET A 1 36.65 10.18 9.96
C MET A 1 36.64 10.00 8.44
N ALA A 2 36.55 8.76 7.96
CA ALA A 2 36.54 8.48 6.53
C ALA A 2 35.17 8.84 5.94
N LYS A 3 35.13 9.83 5.04
CA LYS A 3 33.97 10.10 4.19
C LYS A 3 33.74 8.87 3.32
N ALA A 4 32.66 8.14 3.56
CA ALA A 4 32.17 7.13 2.64
C ALA A 4 31.72 7.83 1.36
N THR A 5 32.62 7.90 0.38
CA THR A 5 32.29 8.30 -0.99
C THR A 5 31.28 7.29 -1.49
N ARG A 6 29.99 7.67 -1.60
CA ARG A 6 28.99 6.88 -2.34
C ARG A 6 29.54 6.72 -3.76
N ARG A 7 30.20 5.59 -4.05
CA ARG A 7 30.45 5.18 -5.43
C ARG A 7 29.07 5.09 -6.08
N ARG A 8 28.80 5.94 -7.07
CA ARG A 8 27.65 5.75 -7.95
C ARG A 8 27.95 4.47 -8.72
N PHE A 9 27.27 3.39 -8.38
CA PHE A 9 27.34 2.15 -9.14
C PHE A 9 26.90 2.46 -10.58
N SER A 10 27.72 2.05 -11.55
CA SER A 10 27.37 2.09 -12.96
C SER A 10 26.47 0.90 -13.27
N PHE A 11 25.55 1.02 -14.23
CA PHE A 11 24.77 -0.12 -14.72
C PHE A 11 25.67 -1.25 -15.27
N VAL A 12 26.89 -0.91 -15.71
CA VAL A 12 27.90 -1.87 -16.14
C VAL A 12 28.37 -2.75 -14.97
N ASP A 13 28.45 -2.21 -13.75
CA ASP A 13 28.85 -2.97 -12.56
C ASP A 13 27.80 -4.02 -12.17
N LEU A 14 26.55 -3.84 -12.62
CA LEU A 14 25.43 -4.75 -12.42
C LEU A 14 25.26 -5.77 -13.56
N ALA A 15 26.00 -5.62 -14.66
CA ALA A 15 25.95 -6.51 -15.81
C ALA A 15 26.79 -7.79 -15.63
N HIS A 16 27.64 -7.84 -14.59
CA HIS A 16 28.55 -8.97 -14.37
C HIS A 16 27.77 -10.24 -13.93
N PRO A 17 28.03 -11.43 -14.53
CA PRO A 17 27.31 -12.67 -14.23
C PRO A 17 27.28 -13.04 -12.74
N GLN A 18 28.38 -12.78 -12.02
CA GLN A 18 28.46 -13.07 -10.57
C GLN A 18 27.50 -12.23 -9.71
N VAL A 19 26.97 -11.13 -10.24
CA VAL A 19 26.05 -10.24 -9.52
C VAL A 19 24.58 -10.62 -9.81
N TRP A 20 24.33 -11.40 -10.85
CA TRP A 20 22.99 -11.81 -11.30
C TRP A 20 22.14 -12.43 -10.19
N HIS A 21 22.68 -13.42 -9.46
CA HIS A 21 21.93 -14.07 -8.38
C HIS A 21 21.50 -13.10 -7.29
N LYS A 22 22.36 -12.14 -6.94
CA LYS A 22 22.04 -11.10 -5.94
C LYS A 22 20.98 -10.13 -6.45
N LEU A 23 20.98 -9.82 -7.76
CA LEU A 23 19.96 -8.98 -8.37
C LEU A 23 18.59 -9.67 -8.42
N VAL A 24 18.57 -10.96 -8.74
CA VAL A 24 17.36 -11.79 -8.70
C VAL A 24 16.81 -11.82 -7.27
N GLU A 25 17.64 -12.16 -6.29
CA GLU A 25 17.27 -12.21 -4.88
C GLU A 25 16.74 -10.85 -4.40
N TYR A 26 17.44 -9.75 -4.70
CA TYR A 26 16.99 -8.41 -4.34
C TYR A 26 15.62 -8.07 -4.94
N THR A 27 15.41 -8.42 -6.21
CA THR A 27 14.12 -8.18 -6.89
C THR A 27 13.01 -9.02 -6.27
N GLU A 28 13.28 -10.28 -5.94
CA GLU A 28 12.32 -11.19 -5.29
C GLU A 28 11.93 -10.68 -3.89
N VAL A 29 12.91 -10.24 -3.10
CA VAL A 29 12.67 -9.61 -1.78
C VAL A 29 11.86 -8.33 -1.93
N THR A 30 12.17 -7.50 -2.93
CA THR A 30 11.43 -6.25 -3.19
C THR A 30 9.96 -6.53 -3.52
N ILE A 31 9.71 -7.52 -4.39
CA ILE A 31 8.35 -7.96 -4.73
C ILE A 31 7.62 -8.49 -3.48
N ALA A 32 8.28 -9.33 -2.68
CA ALA A 32 7.70 -9.89 -1.46
C ALA A 32 7.34 -8.78 -0.45
N PHE A 33 8.22 -7.80 -0.28
CA PHE A 33 7.98 -6.67 0.61
C PHE A 33 6.84 -5.78 0.10
N ALA A 34 6.77 -5.51 -1.20
CA ALA A 34 5.66 -4.75 -1.78
C ALA A 34 4.31 -5.47 -1.57
N LYS A 35 4.27 -6.81 -1.70
CA LYS A 35 3.08 -7.61 -1.40
C LYS A 35 2.69 -7.50 0.07
N LEU A 36 3.64 -7.63 0.99
CA LEU A 36 3.40 -7.50 2.42
C LEU A 36 2.78 -6.13 2.77
N ILE A 37 3.33 -5.04 2.22
CA ILE A 37 2.78 -3.70 2.43
C ILE A 37 1.36 -3.60 1.85
N THR A 38 1.14 -4.18 0.67
CA THR A 38 -0.18 -4.18 0.01
C THR A 38 -1.22 -4.91 0.86
N ASP A 39 -0.88 -6.09 1.38
CA ASP A 39 -1.77 -6.88 2.24
C ASP A 39 -2.10 -6.15 3.54
N PHE A 40 -1.09 -5.53 4.16
CA PHE A 40 -1.29 -4.69 5.35
C PHE A 40 -2.26 -3.53 5.06
N ASN A 41 -2.05 -2.77 3.99
CA ASN A 41 -2.91 -1.65 3.62
C ASN A 41 -4.34 -2.11 3.31
N ASN A 42 -4.51 -3.25 2.64
CA ASN A 42 -5.84 -3.83 2.38
C ASN A 42 -6.57 -4.21 3.67
N GLN A 43 -5.87 -4.78 4.65
CA GLN A 43 -6.47 -5.09 5.96
C GLN A 43 -6.83 -3.82 6.72
N TRP A 44 -5.95 -2.83 6.72
CA TRP A 44 -6.20 -1.56 7.41
C TRP A 44 -7.35 -0.77 6.78
N ALA A 45 -7.41 -0.70 5.45
CA ALA A 45 -8.53 -0.08 4.73
C ALA A 45 -9.88 -0.71 5.14
N LYS A 46 -9.95 -2.04 5.24
CA LYS A 46 -11.15 -2.74 5.73
C LYS A 46 -11.51 -2.33 7.16
N ILE A 47 -10.54 -2.24 8.06
CA ILE A 47 -10.77 -1.79 9.46
C ILE A 47 -11.33 -0.37 9.47
N CYS A 48 -10.75 0.55 8.70
CA CYS A 48 -11.21 1.93 8.59
C CYS A 48 -12.64 2.01 8.03
N LEU A 49 -13.01 1.21 7.04
CA LEU A 49 -14.37 1.16 6.48
C LEU A 49 -15.39 0.65 7.51
N VAL A 50 -15.05 -0.40 8.25
CA VAL A 50 -15.92 -0.94 9.31
C VAL A 50 -16.11 0.10 10.42
N ALA A 51 -15.02 0.70 10.90
CA ALA A 51 -15.08 1.73 11.94
C ALA A 51 -15.87 2.96 11.48
N SER A 52 -15.64 3.44 10.25
CA SER A 52 -16.42 4.51 9.64
C SER A 52 -17.92 4.20 9.62
N SER A 53 -18.30 3.01 9.15
CA SER A 53 -19.70 2.58 9.08
C SER A 53 -20.35 2.51 10.45
N GLN A 54 -19.67 1.93 11.44
CA GLN A 54 -20.19 1.80 12.81
C GLN A 54 -20.37 3.18 13.46
N LEU A 55 -19.40 4.07 13.31
CA LEU A 55 -19.45 5.42 13.86
C LEU A 55 -20.55 6.27 13.18
N HIS A 56 -20.72 6.13 11.86
CA HIS A 56 -21.80 6.81 11.14
C HIS A 56 -23.17 6.36 11.63
N GLN A 57 -23.36 5.04 11.78
CA GLN A 57 -24.61 4.48 12.27
C GLN A 57 -24.92 4.96 13.70
N LEU A 58 -23.91 4.99 14.57
CA LEU A 58 -24.03 5.52 15.92
C LEU A 58 -24.53 6.97 15.92
N VAL A 59 -23.94 7.84 15.10
CA VAL A 59 -24.40 9.24 14.99
C VAL A 59 -25.84 9.33 14.52
N ILE A 60 -26.24 8.55 13.51
CA ILE A 60 -27.62 8.53 13.01
C ILE A 60 -28.61 8.11 14.10
N ASP A 61 -28.30 7.03 14.82
CA ASP A 61 -29.19 6.47 15.83
C ASP A 61 -29.37 7.45 17.00
N PHE A 62 -28.30 8.10 17.42
CA PHE A 62 -28.33 9.07 18.51
C PHE A 62 -28.95 10.41 18.11
N ARG A 63 -28.78 10.88 16.86
CA ARG A 63 -29.53 12.03 16.34
C ARG A 63 -31.04 11.74 16.31
N ARG A 64 -31.43 10.57 15.81
CA ARG A 64 -32.83 10.13 15.77
C ARG A 64 -33.42 10.10 17.18
N LYS A 65 -32.71 9.50 18.13
CA LYS A 65 -33.11 9.44 19.54
C LYS A 65 -33.25 10.83 20.16
N THR A 66 -32.32 11.74 19.86
CA THR A 66 -32.34 13.13 20.34
C THR A 66 -33.59 13.85 19.85
N GLU A 67 -33.92 13.73 18.55
CA GLU A 67 -35.12 14.34 17.98
C GLU A 67 -36.41 13.74 18.57
N SER A 68 -36.51 12.41 18.66
CA SER A 68 -37.74 11.74 19.09
C SER A 68 -38.01 11.80 20.59
N GLU A 69 -36.97 11.74 21.43
CA GLU A 69 -37.13 11.58 22.88
C GLU A 69 -36.79 12.84 23.67
N ILE A 70 -35.84 13.65 23.20
CA ILE A 70 -35.23 14.70 24.00
C ILE A 70 -35.78 16.07 23.56
N ARG A 71 -35.82 16.34 22.26
CA ARG A 71 -36.34 17.60 21.70
C ARG A 71 -37.85 17.79 21.86
N VAL A 72 -38.61 16.70 21.84
CA VAL A 72 -40.07 16.71 22.11
C VAL A 72 -40.39 16.96 23.58
N LYS A 73 -39.52 16.49 24.50
CA LYS A 73 -39.76 16.57 25.95
C LYS A 73 -39.19 17.82 26.60
N CYS A 74 -38.13 18.38 26.02
CA CYS A 74 -37.47 19.55 26.53
C CYS A 74 -37.39 20.59 25.41
N HIS A 75 -37.84 21.82 25.68
CA HIS A 75 -37.59 22.96 24.80
C HIS A 75 -36.09 23.29 24.84
N LEU A 76 -35.28 22.45 24.19
CA LEU A 76 -33.82 22.53 24.24
C LEU A 76 -33.32 23.71 23.42
N GLY A 77 -33.25 24.85 24.08
CA GLY A 77 -32.26 25.88 23.82
C GLY A 77 -31.35 25.95 25.04
N GLY A 78 -30.13 25.45 24.94
CA GLY A 78 -29.16 25.49 26.05
C GLY A 78 -27.82 24.84 25.71
N MET A 79 -26.76 25.31 26.35
CA MET A 79 -25.36 24.91 26.13
C MET A 79 -25.13 23.39 26.02
N MET A 80 -25.86 22.58 26.79
CA MET A 80 -25.72 21.12 26.76
C MET A 80 -26.17 20.49 25.44
N TYR A 81 -27.20 21.05 24.80
CA TYR A 81 -27.66 20.60 23.49
C TYR A 81 -26.64 20.97 22.41
N ASP A 82 -26.14 22.19 22.43
CA ASP A 82 -25.14 22.66 21.46
C ASP A 82 -23.83 21.86 21.56
N LEU A 83 -23.41 21.54 22.79
CA LEU A 83 -22.24 20.67 23.04
C LEU A 83 -22.46 19.26 22.51
N TRP A 84 -23.65 18.69 22.72
CA TRP A 84 -24.02 17.37 22.23
C TRP A 84 -24.05 17.31 20.70
N GLU A 85 -24.69 18.28 20.05
CA GLU A 85 -24.70 18.37 18.58
C GLU A 85 -23.29 18.56 18.01
N SER A 86 -22.43 19.34 18.69
CA SER A 86 -21.03 19.49 18.31
C SER A 86 -20.27 18.16 18.39
N LEU A 87 -20.48 17.36 19.44
CA LEU A 87 -19.88 16.04 19.58
C LEU A 87 -20.34 15.08 18.47
N LEU A 88 -21.63 15.08 18.14
CA LEU A 88 -22.19 14.25 17.08
C LEU A 88 -21.66 14.66 15.70
N LEU A 89 -21.50 15.96 15.46
CA LEU A 89 -20.90 16.48 14.24
C LEU A 89 -19.43 16.08 14.11
N GLU A 90 -18.63 16.22 15.18
CA GLU A 90 -17.22 15.81 15.17
C GLU A 90 -17.08 14.29 14.92
N SER A 91 -17.95 13.50 15.53
CA SER A 91 -18.00 12.05 15.31
C SER A 91 -18.35 11.69 13.86
N GLU A 92 -19.23 12.46 13.22
CA GLU A 92 -19.55 12.30 11.80
C GLU A 92 -18.38 12.66 10.89
N ILE A 93 -17.66 13.75 11.21
CA ILE A 93 -16.45 14.16 10.50
C ILE A 93 -15.38 13.07 10.60
N GLU A 94 -15.15 12.51 11.78
CA GLU A 94 -14.20 11.41 11.99
C GLU A 94 -14.59 10.16 11.19
N SER A 95 -15.88 9.81 11.16
CA SER A 95 -16.38 8.72 10.33
C SER A 95 -16.07 8.93 8.84
N GLN A 96 -16.24 10.16 8.33
CA GLN A 96 -15.90 10.49 6.94
C GLN A 96 -14.38 10.47 6.71
N SER A 97 -13.59 10.91 7.68
CA SER A 97 -12.12 10.86 7.65
C SER A 97 -11.62 9.42 7.50
N LEU A 98 -12.13 8.48 8.30
CA LEU A 98 -11.81 7.06 8.21
C LEU A 98 -12.12 6.47 6.84
N LYS A 99 -13.27 6.84 6.25
CA LYS A 99 -13.64 6.43 4.89
C LYS A 99 -12.66 6.97 3.84
N LYS A 100 -12.20 8.21 4.01
CA LYS A 100 -11.21 8.83 3.12
C LYS A 100 -9.86 8.14 3.23
N VAL A 101 -9.40 7.84 4.44
CA VAL A 101 -8.15 7.09 4.70
C VAL A 101 -8.20 5.73 3.99
N ALA A 102 -9.30 4.98 4.13
CA ALA A 102 -9.47 3.71 3.44
C ALA A 102 -9.38 3.87 1.91
N SER A 103 -10.05 4.89 1.34
CA SER A 103 -9.99 5.15 -0.09
C SER A 103 -8.59 5.51 -0.58
N VAL A 104 -7.80 6.23 0.20
CA VAL A 104 -6.41 6.58 -0.15
C VAL A 104 -5.53 5.35 -0.13
N MET A 105 -5.66 4.50 0.91
CA MET A 105 -4.93 3.24 1.00
C MET A 105 -5.20 2.34 -0.22
N GLU A 106 -6.47 2.19 -0.62
CA GLU A 106 -6.83 1.36 -1.77
C GLU A 106 -6.32 1.95 -3.10
N LYS A 107 -6.55 3.24 -3.36
CA LYS A 107 -6.30 3.84 -4.67
C LYS A 107 -4.85 4.26 -4.87
N GLU A 108 -4.27 4.92 -3.88
CA GLU A 108 -2.96 5.56 -4.02
C GLU A 108 -1.83 4.61 -3.62
N ILE A 109 -2.02 3.80 -2.58
CA ILE A 109 -0.98 2.91 -2.06
C ILE A 109 -1.06 1.55 -2.74
N CYS A 110 -2.16 0.82 -2.57
CA CYS A 110 -2.32 -0.53 -3.11
C CYS A 110 -2.26 -0.55 -4.64
N GLY A 111 -2.87 0.44 -5.31
CA GLY A 111 -2.81 0.58 -6.77
C GLY A 111 -1.38 0.72 -7.29
N GLN A 112 -0.57 1.60 -6.68
CA GLN A 112 0.82 1.81 -7.08
C GLN A 112 1.70 0.58 -6.80
N LEU A 113 1.53 -0.04 -5.63
CA LEU A 113 2.28 -1.25 -5.27
C LEU A 113 1.92 -2.42 -6.19
N THR A 114 0.65 -2.58 -6.56
CA THR A 114 0.21 -3.62 -7.50
C THR A 114 0.89 -3.44 -8.87
N ASN A 115 0.95 -2.20 -9.36
CA ASN A 115 1.67 -1.90 -10.61
C ASN A 115 3.16 -2.18 -10.48
N CYS A 116 3.79 -1.78 -9.37
CA CYS A 116 5.20 -2.07 -9.08
C CYS A 116 5.48 -3.58 -9.08
N ILE A 117 4.68 -4.36 -8.35
CA ILE A 117 4.77 -5.82 -8.28
C ILE A 117 4.66 -6.43 -9.68
N THR A 118 3.66 -6.00 -10.46
CA THR A 118 3.41 -6.53 -11.81
C THR A 118 4.61 -6.26 -12.73
N ASN A 119 5.08 -5.02 -12.77
CA ASN A 119 6.21 -4.62 -13.61
C ASN A 119 7.50 -5.34 -13.21
N GLN A 120 7.82 -5.40 -11.92
CA GLN A 120 9.02 -6.07 -11.43
C GLN A 120 8.96 -7.58 -11.68
N THR A 121 7.80 -8.21 -11.51
CA THR A 121 7.62 -9.64 -11.80
C THR A 121 7.84 -9.93 -13.29
N LEU A 122 7.28 -9.10 -14.17
CA LEU A 122 7.45 -9.24 -15.61
C LEU A 122 8.91 -9.02 -16.03
N GLN A 123 9.56 -7.96 -15.53
CA GLN A 123 10.97 -7.68 -15.81
C GLN A 123 11.88 -8.80 -15.30
N LEU A 124 11.63 -9.32 -14.10
CA LEU A 124 12.40 -10.43 -13.54
C LEU A 124 12.29 -11.68 -14.43
N LYS A 125 11.07 -12.00 -14.90
CA LYS A 125 10.85 -13.12 -15.81
C LYS A 125 11.61 -12.94 -17.13
N LEU A 126 11.46 -11.78 -17.77
CA LEU A 126 12.15 -11.47 -19.04
C LEU A 126 13.68 -11.52 -18.88
N ASN A 127 14.22 -11.00 -17.77
CA ASN A 127 15.65 -11.03 -17.53
C ASN A 127 16.16 -12.46 -17.29
N LYS A 128 15.39 -13.30 -16.58
CA LYS A 128 15.72 -14.72 -16.40
C LYS A 128 15.74 -15.47 -17.73
N GLU A 129 14.78 -15.22 -18.60
CA GLU A 129 14.71 -15.82 -19.94
C GLU A 129 15.90 -15.38 -20.81
N HIS A 130 16.15 -14.08 -20.96
CA HIS A 130 17.30 -13.58 -21.74
C HIS A 130 18.64 -14.09 -21.21
N ARG A 131 18.80 -14.19 -19.89
CA ARG A 131 20.04 -14.69 -19.30
C ARG A 131 20.27 -16.14 -19.69
N ARG A 132 19.24 -16.98 -19.59
CA ARG A 132 19.30 -18.38 -20.00
C ARG A 132 19.65 -18.51 -21.48
N ASP A 133 19.03 -17.72 -22.35
CA ASP A 133 19.29 -17.76 -23.79
C ASP A 133 20.74 -17.36 -24.12
N LEU A 134 21.30 -16.37 -23.41
CA LEU A 134 22.71 -15.99 -23.54
C LEU A 134 23.67 -17.08 -23.04
N ASP A 135 23.35 -17.71 -21.91
CA ASP A 135 24.15 -18.80 -21.37
C ASP A 135 24.14 -20.02 -22.34
N GLU A 136 23.01 -20.32 -22.99
CA GLU A 136 22.90 -21.35 -24.05
C GLU A 136 23.72 -21.02 -25.30
N ILE A 137 23.71 -19.76 -25.75
CA ILE A 137 24.55 -19.32 -26.88
C ILE A 137 26.03 -19.45 -26.56
N LEU A 138 26.44 -19.08 -25.34
CA LEU A 138 27.82 -19.19 -24.89
C LEU A 138 28.27 -20.65 -24.83
N GLU A 139 27.43 -21.56 -24.33
CA GLU A 139 27.70 -22.99 -24.29
C GLU A 139 27.90 -23.57 -25.69
N LYS A 140 26.96 -23.33 -26.62
CA LYS A 140 27.09 -23.76 -28.02
C LYS A 140 28.33 -23.18 -28.70
N SER A 141 28.62 -21.90 -28.46
CA SER A 141 29.80 -21.25 -29.03
C SER A 141 31.10 -21.86 -28.49
N HIS A 142 31.10 -22.31 -27.23
CA HIS A 142 32.26 -22.98 -26.64
C HIS A 142 32.51 -24.34 -27.28
N GLU A 143 31.46 -25.11 -27.54
CA GLU A 143 31.53 -26.39 -28.27
C GLU A 143 32.15 -26.19 -29.66
N TYR A 144 31.71 -25.17 -30.42
CA TYR A 144 32.25 -24.87 -31.75
C TYR A 144 33.71 -24.41 -31.78
N VAL A 145 34.24 -23.85 -30.69
CA VAL A 145 35.64 -23.38 -30.61
C VAL A 145 36.59 -24.48 -30.14
N GLN A 146 36.06 -25.56 -29.55
CA GLN A 146 36.85 -26.70 -29.10
C GLN A 146 37.02 -27.81 -30.15
N GLU A 147 36.23 -27.78 -31.24
CA GLU A 147 36.44 -28.56 -32.47
C GLU A 147 37.45 -27.90 -33.42
#